data_AF-A0A7C5GF12-F1
#
_entry.id   AF-A0A7C5GF12-F1
#
_cell.length_a   1.000
_cell.length_b   1.000
_cell.length_c   1.000
_cell.angle_alpha   90.00
_cell.angle_beta   90.00
_cell.angle_gamma   90.00
#
_symmetry.space_group_name_H-M   'P 1'
#
loop_
_entity.id
_entity.type
_entity.pdbx_description
1 polymer ?
#
loop_
_entity_poly.entity_id
_entity_poly.type
_entity_poly.pdbx_seq_one_letter_code
_entity_poly.pdbx_strand_id
1 'polypeptide(L)'
;MMLIDIIAGARPNFMKIAPIIEAIKNAKNKGENIDYRLIHTGQHYDRNMSGSFFEELNIPDPDINLGVGSGAQAWQAGKIMTDYEKVLLEKPSDL
;
A
#
# COMPACT_ATOMS: atom_id res chain seq x y z
N MET A 1 18.79 -0.81 4.59
CA MET A 1 17.83 -0.36 3.58
C MET A 1 16.67 0.22 4.34
N MET A 2 16.37 1.50 4.17
CA MET A 2 15.22 2.14 4.78
C MET A 2 13.95 1.66 4.06
N LEU A 3 13.06 0.99 4.77
CA LEU A 3 11.80 0.48 4.24
C LEU A 3 10.65 1.43 4.58
N ILE A 4 9.87 1.82 3.56
CA ILE A 4 8.69 2.67 3.71
C ILE A 4 7.42 1.87 3.38
N ASP A 5 6.46 1.86 4.30
CA ASP A 5 5.14 1.31 4.07
C ASP A 5 4.23 2.35 3.41
N ILE A 6 3.79 2.05 2.19
CA ILE A 6 2.82 2.87 1.46
C ILE A 6 1.46 2.19 1.60
N ILE A 7 0.59 2.76 2.44
CA ILE A 7 -0.73 2.19 2.74
C ILE A 7 -1.82 2.91 1.94
N ALA A 8 -2.60 2.16 1.16
CA ALA A 8 -3.70 2.71 0.34
C ALA A 8 -4.94 1.82 0.36
N GLY A 9 -6.12 2.42 0.31
CA GLY A 9 -7.39 1.67 0.38
C GLY A 9 -8.51 2.17 -0.52
N ALA A 10 -8.35 3.35 -1.11
CA ALA A 10 -9.37 3.94 -1.98
C ALA A 10 -8.74 4.53 -3.24
N ARG A 11 -9.54 4.61 -4.31
CA ARG A 11 -9.12 5.13 -5.61
C ARG A 11 -8.38 6.48 -5.56
N PRO A 12 -8.78 7.49 -4.75
CA PRO A 12 -8.02 8.73 -4.63
C PRO A 12 -6.61 8.58 -4.06
N ASN A 13 -6.31 7.49 -3.35
CA ASN A 13 -4.96 7.20 -2.85
C ASN A 13 -4.04 6.76 -4.00
N PHE A 14 -4.52 5.97 -4.95
CA PHE A 14 -3.69 5.40 -6.03
C PHE A 14 -2.99 6.49 -6.87
N MET A 15 -3.75 7.50 -7.28
CA MET A 15 -3.21 8.69 -7.98
C MET A 15 -2.10 9.41 -7.19
N LYS A 16 -2.15 9.35 -5.85
CA LYS A 16 -1.19 10.05 -4.97
C LYS A 16 0.06 9.21 -4.70
N ILE A 17 -0.08 7.89 -4.59
CA ILE A 17 1.05 7.01 -4.29
C ILE A 17 1.90 6.70 -5.53
N ALA A 18 1.34 6.75 -6.74
CA ALA A 18 2.07 6.52 -7.99
C ALA A 18 3.37 7.35 -8.10
N PRO A 19 3.34 8.70 -7.96
CA PRO A 19 4.56 9.50 -8.02
C PRO A 19 5.53 9.23 -6.84
N ILE A 20 5.04 8.79 -5.68
CA ILE A 20 5.89 8.43 -4.53
C ILE A 20 6.66 7.14 -4.83
N ILE A 21 5.97 6.12 -5.36
CA ILE A 21 6.57 4.86 -5.77
C ILE A 21 7.64 5.10 -6.86
N GLU A 22 7.33 5.93 -7.84
CA GLU A 22 8.29 6.30 -8.90
C GLU A 22 9.52 7.00 -8.31
N ALA A 23 9.33 7.94 -7.38
CA ALA A 23 10.44 8.64 -6.72
C ALA A 23 11.35 7.68 -5.94
N ILE A 24 10.78 6.73 -5.19
CA ILE A 24 11.56 5.73 -4.42
C ILE A 24 12.31 4.79 -5.37
N LYS A 25 11.67 4.31 -6.45
CA LYS A 25 12.34 3.51 -7.49
C LYS A 25 13.53 4.26 -8.10
N ASN A 26 13.34 5.53 -8.44
CA ASN A 26 14.39 6.37 -9.00
C ASN A 26 15.55 6.61 -8.02
N ALA A 27 15.26 6.82 -6.74
CA ALA A 27 16.28 6.95 -5.69
C ALA A 27 17.09 5.65 -5.52
N LYS A 28 16.39 4.51 -5.44
CA LYS A 28 17.01 3.18 -5.38
C LYS A 28 17.91 2.90 -6.59
N ASN A 29 17.47 3.25 -7.80
CA ASN A 29 18.26 3.11 -9.03
C ASN A 29 19.52 3.99 -9.05
N LYS A 30 19.53 5.11 -8.30
CA LYS A 30 20.71 5.96 -8.12
C LYS A 30 21.66 5.46 -7.02
N GLY A 31 21.35 4.33 -6.38
CA GLY A 31 22.16 3.72 -5.33
C GLY A 31 21.78 4.16 -3.92
N GLU A 32 20.67 4.88 -3.72
CA GLU A 32 20.17 5.17 -2.38
C GLU A 32 19.65 3.90 -1.72
N ASN A 33 19.93 3.73 -0.43
CA ASN A 33 19.57 2.55 0.36
C ASN A 33 18.12 2.64 0.87
N ILE A 34 17.16 2.79 -0.04
CA ILE A 34 15.72 3.00 0.21
C ILE A 34 14.89 2.00 -0.59
N ASP A 35 13.79 1.53 0.01
CA ASP A 35 12.80 0.68 -0.64
C ASP A 35 11.39 1.00 -0.11
N TYR A 36 10.38 0.41 -0.74
CA TYR A 36 9.01 0.53 -0.25
C TYR A 36 8.30 -0.83 -0.25
N ARG A 37 7.25 -0.92 0.56
CA ARG A 37 6.27 -2.00 0.55
C ARG A 37 4.89 -1.41 0.39
N LEU A 38 4.17 -1.85 -0.63
CA LEU A 38 2.82 -1.38 -0.94
C LEU A 38 1.80 -2.27 -0.22
N ILE A 39 1.03 -1.65 0.69
CA ILE A 39 -0.01 -2.33 1.47
C ILE A 39 -1.37 -1.81 1.05
N HIS A 40 -2.21 -2.72 0.56
CA HIS A 40 -3.61 -2.43 0.27
C HIS A 40 -4.48 -2.81 1.46
N THR A 41 -5.32 -1.90 1.96
CA THR A 41 -6.16 -2.18 3.15
C THR A 41 -7.35 -3.10 2.84
N GLY A 42 -7.71 -3.26 1.57
CA GLY A 42 -8.66 -4.29 1.11
C GLY A 42 -10.11 -3.81 0.98
N GLN A 43 -10.40 -2.54 1.25
CA GLN A 43 -11.66 -1.92 0.83
C GLN A 43 -11.62 -1.78 -0.70
N HIS A 44 -12.66 -2.22 -1.39
CA HIS A 44 -12.77 -2.05 -2.84
C HIS A 44 -11.63 -2.69 -3.69
N TYR A 45 -10.88 -3.66 -3.15
CA TYR A 45 -9.92 -4.48 -3.93
C TYR A 45 -10.64 -5.54 -4.78
N ASP A 46 -11.63 -5.13 -5.56
CA ASP A 46 -12.03 -5.96 -6.69
C ASP A 46 -11.02 -5.70 -7.80
N ARG A 47 -10.31 -6.75 -8.23
CA ARG A 47 -9.31 -6.66 -9.31
C ARG A 47 -9.92 -6.08 -10.59
N ASN A 48 -11.23 -6.25 -10.80
CA ASN A 48 -11.95 -5.66 -11.92
C ASN A 48 -12.19 -4.15 -11.79
N MET A 49 -12.22 -3.58 -10.58
CA MET A 49 -12.44 -2.15 -10.34
C MET A 49 -11.15 -1.38 -10.03
N SER A 50 -10.22 -2.00 -9.31
CA SER A 50 -8.99 -1.37 -8.85
C SER A 50 -7.78 -1.79 -9.71
N GLY A 51 -7.79 -2.98 -10.32
CA GLY A 51 -6.68 -3.49 -11.13
C GLY A 51 -6.37 -2.64 -12.36
N SER A 52 -7.40 -2.10 -13.03
CA SER A 52 -7.20 -1.23 -14.19
C SER A 52 -6.44 0.05 -13.83
N PHE A 53 -6.63 0.61 -12.63
CA PHE A 53 -5.91 1.81 -12.19
C PHE A 53 -4.45 1.52 -11.86
N PHE A 54 -4.15 0.34 -11.36
CA PHE A 54 -2.77 -0.05 -11.08
C PHE A 54 -1.97 -0.14 -12.38
N GLU A 55 -2.57 -0.76 -13.40
CA GLU A 55 -1.99 -0.80 -14.76
C GLU A 55 -1.86 0.59 -15.38
N GLU A 56 -2.94 1.40 -15.38
CA GLU A 56 -2.95 2.75 -15.97
C GLU A 56 -1.91 3.70 -15.32
N LEU A 57 -1.70 3.57 -14.01
CA LEU A 57 -0.78 4.41 -13.23
C LEU A 57 0.61 3.78 -13.06
N ASN A 58 0.86 2.61 -13.67
CA ASN A 58 2.10 1.85 -13.53
C ASN A 58 2.47 1.56 -12.06
N ILE A 59 1.45 1.34 -11.22
CA ILE A 59 1.57 0.92 -9.83
C ILE A 59 1.63 -0.62 -9.83
N PRO A 60 2.63 -1.26 -9.22
CA PRO A 60 2.68 -2.71 -9.12
C PRO A 60 1.57 -3.24 -8.20
N ASP A 61 1.24 -4.52 -8.34
CA ASP A 61 0.37 -5.21 -7.38
C ASP A 61 0.88 -5.00 -5.94
N PRO A 62 -0.03 -4.86 -4.94
CA PRO A 62 0.38 -4.66 -3.56
C PRO A 62 1.12 -5.89 -3.03
N ASP A 63 2.19 -5.65 -2.27
CA ASP A 63 2.96 -6.70 -1.59
C ASP A 63 2.10 -7.41 -0.52
N ILE A 64 1.20 -6.66 0.11
CA ILE A 64 0.28 -7.15 1.14
C ILE A 64 -1.11 -6.59 0.89
N ASN A 65 -2.14 -7.43 0.99
CA ASN A 65 -3.53 -7.00 1.08
C ASN A 65 -4.11 -7.44 2.43
N LEU A 66 -4.54 -6.47 3.25
CA LEU A 66 -5.11 -6.73 4.58
C LEU A 66 -6.51 -7.37 4.52
N GLY A 67 -7.22 -7.25 3.40
CA GLY A 67 -8.51 -7.90 3.21
C GLY A 67 -9.62 -7.41 4.15
N VAL A 68 -9.58 -6.14 4.59
CA VAL A 68 -10.55 -5.59 5.57
C VAL A 68 -11.99 -5.59 5.05
N GLY A 69 -12.19 -5.41 3.74
CA GLY A 69 -13.52 -5.39 3.13
C GLY A 69 -14.35 -4.15 3.50
N SER A 70 -15.65 -4.21 3.18
CA SER A 70 -16.61 -3.13 3.45
C SER A 70 -17.26 -3.29 4.83
N GLY A 71 -17.57 -2.18 5.51
CA GLY A 71 -18.24 -2.21 6.81
C GLY A 71 -18.49 -0.82 7.40
N ALA A 72 -18.92 -0.78 8.65
CA ALA A 72 -19.02 0.47 9.40
C ALA A 72 -17.63 1.09 9.61
N GLN A 73 -17.53 2.42 9.55
CA GLN A 73 -16.26 3.14 9.58
C GLN A 73 -15.38 2.78 10.78
N ALA A 74 -15.96 2.73 11.99
CA ALA A 74 -15.24 2.38 13.20
C ALA A 74 -14.71 0.93 13.19
N TRP A 75 -15.49 0.01 12.62
CA TRP A 75 -15.07 -1.39 12.48
C TRP A 75 -13.93 -1.54 11.47
N GLN A 76 -14.02 -0.87 10.32
CA GLN A 76 -12.95 -0.89 9.31
C GLN A 76 -11.66 -0.30 9.86
N ALA A 77 -11.73 0.85 10.54
CA ALA A 77 -10.57 1.47 11.16
C ALA A 77 -9.91 0.53 12.20
N GLY A 78 -10.70 -0.06 13.09
CA GLY A 78 -10.19 -1.01 14.08
C GLY A 78 -9.54 -2.24 13.43
N LYS A 79 -10.16 -2.78 12.37
CA LYS A 79 -9.61 -3.94 11.65
C LYS A 79 -8.28 -3.61 10.98
N ILE A 80 -8.18 -2.48 10.28
CA ILE A 80 -6.92 -2.00 9.66
C ILE A 80 -5.82 -1.90 10.71
N MET A 81 -6.10 -1.25 11.85
CA MET A 81 -5.12 -1.10 12.94
C MET A 81 -4.61 -2.46 13.41
N THR A 82 -5.53 -3.40 13.71
CA THR A 82 -5.15 -4.72 14.24
C THR A 82 -4.43 -5.61 13.23
N ASP A 83 -4.75 -5.51 11.94
CA ASP A 83 -4.08 -6.31 10.92
C ASP A 83 -2.73 -5.72 10.52
N TYR A 84 -2.64 -4.39 10.45
CA TYR A 84 -1.38 -3.72 10.18
C TYR A 84 -0.37 -3.94 11.32
N GLU A 85 -0.82 -3.95 12.59
CA GLU A 85 0.03 -4.30 13.73
C GLU A 85 0.70 -5.68 13.54
N LYS A 86 -0.04 -6.69 13.05
CA LYS A 86 0.53 -8.02 12.78
C LYS A 86 1.63 -7.96 11.72
N VAL A 87 1.43 -7.15 10.68
CA VAL A 87 2.44 -6.93 9.64
C VAL A 87 3.69 -6.31 10.24
N LEU A 88 3.57 -5.28 11.07
CA LEU A 88 4.72 -4.62 11.71
C LEU A 88 5.47 -5.54 12.68
N LEU A 89 4.75 -6.39 13.43
CA LEU A 89 5.36 -7.36 14.34
C LEU A 89 6.17 -8.43 13.58
N GLU A 90 5.73 -8.85 12.40
CA GLU A 90 6.45 -9.83 11.57
C GLU A 90 7.57 -9.17 10.74
N LYS A 91 7.28 -8.00 10.18
CA LYS A 91 8.13 -7.29 9.20
C LYS A 91 8.05 -5.77 9.46
N PRO A 92 8.86 -5.25 10.39
CA PRO A 92 8.89 -3.84 10.74
C PRO A 92 9.14 -2.94 9.52
N SER A 93 8.55 -1.74 9.54
CA SER A 93 8.86 -0.65 8.62
C SER A 93 9.64 0.43 9.35
N ASP A 94 10.50 1.16 8.64
CA ASP A 94 11.19 2.34 9.16
C ASP A 94 10.30 3.59 9.08
N LEU A 95 9.36 3.61 8.13
CA LEU A 95 8.39 4.70 7.91
C LEU A 95 7.03 4.16 7.44
#